data_AF-A0A8J4B7G3-F1
#
_entry.id   AF-A0A8J4B7G3-F1
#
_cell.length_a   1.000
_cell.length_b   1.000
_cell.length_c   1.000
_cell.angle_alpha   90.00
_cell.angle_beta   90.00
_cell.angle_gamma   90.00
#
_symmetry.space_group_name_H-M   'P 1'
#
loop_
_entity.id
_entity.type
_entity.pdbx_description
1 polymer ?
#
loop_
_entity_poly.entity_id
_entity_poly.type
_entity_poly.pdbx_seq_one_letter_code
_entity_poly.pdbx_strand_id
1 'polypeptide(L)'
;MDYLAKNLDWLHEKLAPLEKEDYFFLFDFPGQVELFAGPGGGSVRAVLDELTGSRHHYRLVAVQLVDAHLCTDPSKYISALLLSLNTMLNLELPHINVLSKMDLVQQYGKLDFNLDFYTQVQDLGFLVHAMGGKPFSQKFRKLSQGLCEVVEEYGLVSFMPLTVQDKNSMRQLMVATDKANGYCFATLRGHTPYPPEMLYGSAGAAMSDRDIWLGMQEKYVDGEVVEASGLPPGVSEPAAPLPTPLLAAAAGRAGRKTLPYVVEGLAEEVESDDGCG
;
A
#
# COMPACT_ATOMS: atom_id res chain seq x y z
N MET A 1 -23.91 -12.85 3.38
CA MET A 1 -22.83 -13.59 4.08
C MET A 1 -23.38 -14.50 5.18
N ASP A 2 -24.36 -14.06 5.98
CA ASP A 2 -24.97 -14.91 7.02
C ASP A 2 -25.54 -16.24 6.50
N TYR A 3 -26.12 -16.23 5.31
CA TYR A 3 -26.59 -17.45 4.66
C TYR A 3 -25.42 -18.38 4.29
N LEU A 4 -24.32 -17.83 3.76
CA LEU A 4 -23.12 -18.61 3.42
C LEU A 4 -22.49 -19.23 4.67
N ALA A 5 -22.40 -18.46 5.76
CA ALA A 5 -21.89 -18.96 7.05
C ALA A 5 -22.72 -20.13 7.62
N LYS A 6 -24.01 -20.22 7.27
CA LYS A 6 -24.89 -21.35 7.65
C LYS A 6 -24.80 -22.54 6.69
N ASN A 7 -24.16 -22.38 5.54
CA ASN A 7 -24.08 -23.38 4.46
C ASN A 7 -22.64 -23.56 3.96
N LEU A 8 -21.68 -23.67 4.89
CA LEU A 8 -20.26 -23.79 4.56
C LEU A 8 -19.93 -25.09 3.81
N ASP A 9 -20.65 -26.19 4.09
CA ASP A 9 -20.48 -27.46 3.36
C ASP A 9 -20.70 -27.30 1.85
N TRP A 10 -21.66 -26.46 1.44
CA TRP A 10 -21.91 -26.17 0.03
C TRP A 10 -20.74 -25.43 -0.62
N LEU A 11 -20.12 -24.49 0.11
CA LEU A 11 -18.94 -23.76 -0.38
C LEU A 11 -17.79 -24.73 -0.63
N HIS A 12 -17.58 -25.67 0.28
CA HIS A 12 -16.55 -26.70 0.16
C HIS A 12 -16.73 -27.60 -1.05
N GLU A 13 -17.95 -28.09 -1.27
CA GLU A 13 -18.26 -28.92 -2.44
C GLU A 13 -17.97 -28.19 -3.76
N LYS A 14 -18.10 -26.86 -3.78
CA LYS A 14 -17.81 -26.04 -4.96
C LYS A 14 -16.33 -25.73 -5.14
N LEU A 15 -15.57 -25.60 -4.05
CA LEU A 15 -14.14 -25.31 -4.10
C LEU A 15 -13.28 -26.56 -4.35
N ALA A 16 -13.67 -27.73 -3.82
CA ALA A 16 -12.93 -28.98 -3.94
C ALA A 16 -12.50 -29.40 -5.37
N PRO A 17 -13.31 -29.23 -6.44
CA PRO A 17 -12.84 -29.53 -7.80
C PRO A 17 -11.80 -28.53 -8.30
N LEU A 18 -11.86 -27.28 -7.85
CA LEU A 18 -10.99 -26.18 -8.30
C LEU A 18 -9.63 -26.17 -7.59
N GLU A 19 -9.54 -26.73 -6.38
CA GLU A 19 -8.29 -26.92 -5.64
C GLU A 19 -7.25 -27.75 -6.41
N LYS A 20 -7.70 -28.63 -7.32
CA LYS A 20 -6.83 -29.55 -8.07
C LYS A 20 -6.03 -28.88 -9.18
N GLU A 21 -6.38 -27.64 -9.53
CA GLU A 21 -5.83 -26.93 -10.69
C GLU A 21 -4.98 -25.71 -10.28
N ASP A 22 -4.58 -25.61 -9.00
CA ASP A 22 -3.73 -24.54 -8.44
C ASP A 22 -4.23 -23.11 -8.77
N TYR A 23 -5.56 -22.91 -8.75
CA TYR A 23 -6.16 -21.62 -9.02
C TYR A 23 -6.04 -20.62 -7.86
N PHE A 24 -5.96 -19.34 -8.23
CA PHE A 24 -6.21 -18.24 -7.31
C PHE A 24 -7.72 -18.02 -7.15
N PHE A 25 -8.18 -17.97 -5.91
CA PHE A 25 -9.56 -17.63 -5.59
C PHE A 25 -9.67 -16.16 -5.21
N LEU A 26 -10.49 -15.43 -5.96
CA LEU A 26 -10.88 -14.06 -5.62
C LEU A 26 -12.29 -14.10 -5.05
N PHE A 27 -12.41 -13.70 -3.79
CA PHE A 27 -13.70 -13.57 -3.12
C PHE A 27 -14.10 -12.11 -3.07
N ASP A 28 -15.21 -11.77 -3.71
CA ASP A 28 -15.82 -10.45 -3.59
C ASP A 28 -16.71 -10.42 -2.36
N PHE A 29 -16.30 -9.63 -1.36
CA PHE A 29 -17.03 -9.49 -0.11
C PHE A 29 -17.91 -8.23 -0.14
N PRO A 30 -19.13 -8.29 0.41
CA PRO A 30 -19.96 -7.10 0.56
C PRO A 30 -19.30 -6.07 1.50
N GLY A 31 -19.30 -4.80 1.08
CA GLY A 31 -18.67 -3.68 1.82
C GLY A 31 -19.43 -3.17 3.05
N GLN A 32 -20.37 -3.94 3.60
CA GLN A 32 -21.16 -3.54 4.78
C GLN A 32 -20.39 -3.84 6.06
N VAL A 33 -20.18 -2.81 6.88
CA VAL A 33 -19.40 -2.92 8.13
C VAL A 33 -20.04 -3.86 9.16
N GLU A 34 -21.36 -4.03 9.16
CA GLU A 34 -22.04 -4.91 10.12
C GLU A 34 -21.66 -6.39 9.94
N LEU A 35 -21.26 -6.77 8.72
CA LEU A 35 -20.88 -8.15 8.40
C LEU A 35 -19.55 -8.56 9.04
N PHE A 36 -18.76 -7.57 9.48
CA PHE A 36 -17.47 -7.72 10.14
C PHE A 36 -17.54 -7.47 11.66
N ALA A 37 -18.68 -6.98 12.18
CA ALA A 37 -18.83 -6.51 13.56
C ALA A 37 -19.94 -7.25 14.35
N GLY A 38 -20.46 -8.37 13.82
CA GLY A 38 -21.50 -9.16 14.48
C GLY A 38 -21.00 -10.03 15.65
N PRO A 39 -21.91 -10.63 16.45
CA PRO A 39 -21.55 -11.58 17.51
C PRO A 39 -20.67 -12.71 16.97
N GLY A 40 -19.51 -12.95 17.59
CA GLY A 40 -18.54 -13.95 17.13
C GLY A 40 -17.66 -13.51 15.95
N GLY A 41 -17.47 -12.20 15.72
CA GLY A 41 -16.66 -11.65 14.62
C GLY A 41 -17.42 -11.46 13.31
N GLY A 42 -18.74 -11.70 13.30
CA GLY A 42 -19.59 -11.58 12.11
C GLY A 42 -19.53 -12.80 11.18
N SER A 43 -20.42 -12.83 10.20
CA SER A 43 -20.52 -13.97 9.27
C SER A 43 -19.33 -14.07 8.32
N VAL A 44 -18.63 -12.97 8.06
CA VAL A 44 -17.38 -12.98 7.30
C VAL A 44 -16.31 -13.74 8.06
N ARG A 45 -16.13 -13.46 9.35
CA ARG A 45 -15.11 -14.15 10.16
C ARG A 45 -15.34 -15.65 10.20
N ALA A 46 -16.59 -16.10 10.41
CA ALA A 46 -16.92 -17.51 10.38
C ALA A 46 -16.56 -18.21 9.05
N VAL A 47 -16.78 -17.53 7.92
CA VAL A 47 -16.39 -18.06 6.60
C VAL A 47 -14.86 -18.13 6.47
N LEU A 48 -14.14 -17.11 6.94
CA LEU A 48 -12.67 -17.08 6.88
C LEU A 48 -12.03 -18.12 7.80
N ASP A 49 -12.56 -18.32 9.01
CA ASP A 49 -12.10 -19.34 9.95
C ASP A 49 -12.28 -20.75 9.37
N GLU A 50 -13.37 -21.00 8.65
CA GLU A 50 -13.59 -22.28 7.98
C GLU A 50 -12.60 -22.49 6.80
N LEU A 51 -12.35 -21.44 6.02
CA LEU A 51 -11.40 -21.49 4.89
C LEU A 51 -9.94 -21.60 5.36
N THR A 52 -9.58 -21.04 6.51
CA THR A 52 -8.19 -21.07 7.05
C THR A 52 -7.94 -22.16 8.08
N GLY A 53 -9.01 -22.81 8.56
CA GLY A 53 -8.98 -23.77 9.65
C GLY A 53 -8.31 -25.10 9.33
N SER A 54 -8.44 -26.08 10.23
CA SER A 54 -7.76 -27.37 10.08
C SER A 54 -8.26 -28.23 8.92
N ARG A 55 -9.44 -27.92 8.37
CA ARG A 55 -10.03 -28.65 7.23
C ARG A 55 -9.49 -28.17 5.90
N HIS A 56 -9.17 -26.88 5.80
CA HIS A 56 -8.72 -26.24 4.57
C HIS A 56 -7.59 -25.27 4.88
N HIS A 57 -6.46 -25.44 4.19
CA HIS A 57 -5.27 -24.63 4.43
C HIS A 57 -5.14 -23.52 3.39
N TYR A 58 -6.24 -22.80 3.14
CA TYR A 58 -6.17 -21.64 2.26
C TYR A 58 -5.32 -20.55 2.90
N ARG A 59 -4.39 -20.01 2.12
CA ARG A 59 -3.61 -18.84 2.51
C ARG A 59 -4.33 -17.60 2.01
N LEU A 60 -5.06 -16.95 2.90
CA LEU A 60 -5.88 -15.79 2.56
C LEU A 60 -5.12 -14.49 2.84
N VAL A 61 -5.42 -13.48 2.05
CA VAL A 61 -5.00 -12.09 2.22
C VAL A 61 -6.22 -11.21 1.98
N ALA A 62 -6.44 -10.25 2.86
CA ALA A 62 -7.51 -9.27 2.72
C ALA A 62 -6.98 -8.05 1.96
N VAL A 63 -7.64 -7.68 0.87
CA VAL A 63 -7.34 -6.46 0.11
C VAL A 63 -8.51 -5.49 0.28
N GLN A 64 -8.30 -4.44 1.06
CA GLN A 64 -9.32 -3.43 1.36
C GLN A 64 -9.16 -2.24 0.43
N LEU A 65 -10.16 -2.01 -0.42
CA LEU A 65 -10.19 -0.85 -1.30
C LEU A 65 -10.81 0.35 -0.56
N VAL A 66 -10.07 1.45 -0.50
CA VAL A 66 -10.49 2.74 0.03
C VAL A 66 -10.48 3.75 -1.10
N ASP A 67 -11.54 4.56 -1.24
CA ASP A 67 -11.64 5.54 -2.31
C ASP A 67 -10.76 6.76 -2.00
N ALA A 68 -9.89 7.15 -2.94
CA ALA A 68 -9.02 8.33 -2.78
C ALA A 68 -9.80 9.64 -2.57
N HIS A 69 -11.08 9.70 -2.93
CA HIS A 69 -11.95 10.84 -2.60
C HIS A 69 -12.00 11.12 -1.09
N LEU A 70 -11.80 10.12 -0.22
CA LEU A 70 -11.84 10.32 1.23
C LEU A 70 -10.68 11.18 1.73
N CYS A 71 -9.57 11.27 0.98
CA CYS A 71 -8.42 12.11 1.31
C CYS A 71 -8.71 13.62 1.17
N THR A 72 -9.79 14.00 0.48
CA THR A 72 -10.10 15.42 0.19
C THR A 72 -10.70 16.16 1.39
N ASP A 73 -11.12 15.43 2.43
CA ASP A 73 -11.65 16.01 3.65
C ASP A 73 -11.04 15.27 4.85
N PRO A 74 -10.39 15.98 5.79
CA PRO A 74 -9.72 15.32 6.90
C PRO A 74 -10.65 14.46 7.78
N SER A 75 -11.92 14.84 7.94
CA SER A 75 -12.87 14.06 8.76
C SER A 75 -13.26 12.75 8.05
N LYS A 76 -13.44 12.80 6.72
CA LYS A 76 -13.66 11.60 5.91
C LYS A 76 -12.45 10.68 5.95
N TYR A 77 -11.24 11.24 5.83
CA TYR A 77 -10.01 10.47 5.87
C TYR A 77 -9.80 9.79 7.22
N ILE A 78 -9.99 10.49 8.35
CA ILE A 78 -9.93 9.88 9.70
C ILE A 78 -10.93 8.73 9.83
N SER A 79 -12.14 8.89 9.29
CA SER A 79 -13.14 7.82 9.29
C SER A 79 -12.68 6.59 8.49
N ALA A 80 -12.00 6.80 7.36
CA ALA A 80 -11.42 5.73 6.55
C ALA A 80 -10.28 5.00 7.27
N LEU A 81 -9.44 5.74 8.02
CA LEU A 81 -8.37 5.17 8.83
C LEU A 81 -8.91 4.26 9.93
N LEU A 82 -9.92 4.73 10.67
CA LEU A 82 -10.56 3.96 11.73
C LEU A 82 -11.26 2.72 11.18
N LEU A 83 -11.91 2.84 10.02
CA LEU A 83 -12.50 1.69 9.35
C LEU A 83 -11.44 0.66 8.97
N SER A 84 -10.33 1.10 8.37
CA SER A 84 -9.24 0.22 7.94
C SER A 84 -8.57 -0.47 9.13
N LEU A 85 -8.34 0.27 10.23
CA LEU A 85 -7.82 -0.31 11.47
C LEU A 85 -8.80 -1.35 12.05
N ASN A 86 -10.09 -1.02 12.11
CA ASN A 86 -11.10 -1.93 12.63
C ASN A 86 -11.22 -3.20 11.76
N THR A 87 -11.15 -3.10 10.43
CA THR A 87 -11.18 -4.29 9.56
C THR A 87 -9.93 -5.15 9.75
N MET A 88 -8.74 -4.56 9.88
CA MET A 88 -7.52 -5.32 10.18
C MET A 88 -7.63 -6.10 11.48
N LEU A 89 -8.08 -5.45 12.56
CA LEU A 89 -8.19 -6.06 13.88
C LEU A 89 -9.24 -7.19 13.91
N ASN A 90 -10.36 -7.04 13.20
CA ASN A 90 -11.42 -8.05 13.22
C ASN A 90 -11.19 -9.22 12.26
N LEU A 91 -10.49 -8.98 11.14
CA LEU A 91 -10.25 -10.03 10.14
C LEU A 91 -9.06 -10.93 10.49
N GLU A 92 -8.07 -10.42 11.25
CA GLU A 92 -6.82 -11.12 11.62
C GLU A 92 -6.14 -11.87 10.46
N LEU A 93 -6.29 -11.36 9.23
CA LEU A 93 -5.60 -11.85 8.05
C LEU A 93 -4.44 -10.89 7.70
N PRO A 94 -3.42 -11.35 6.96
CA PRO A 94 -2.55 -10.45 6.22
C PRO A 94 -3.42 -9.47 5.43
N HIS A 95 -3.21 -8.18 5.63
CA HIS A 95 -4.13 -7.14 5.14
C HIS A 95 -3.37 -6.08 4.36
N ILE A 96 -3.88 -5.73 3.19
CA ILE A 96 -3.34 -4.68 2.33
C ILE A 96 -4.45 -3.66 2.14
N ASN A 97 -4.26 -2.43 2.63
CA ASN A 97 -5.15 -1.35 2.25
C ASN A 97 -4.67 -0.72 0.95
N VAL A 98 -5.62 -0.37 0.10
CA VAL A 98 -5.36 0.20 -1.21
C VAL A 98 -6.16 1.48 -1.34
N LEU A 99 -5.48 2.60 -1.63
CA LEU A 99 -6.13 3.82 -2.09
C LEU A 99 -6.43 3.67 -3.58
N SER A 100 -7.69 3.36 -3.88
CA SER A 100 -8.22 3.18 -5.22
C SER A 100 -8.62 4.50 -5.87
N LYS A 101 -8.76 4.49 -7.20
CA LYS A 101 -9.21 5.63 -8.02
C LYS A 101 -8.30 6.85 -7.91
N MET A 102 -6.99 6.62 -7.76
CA MET A 102 -6.00 7.69 -7.69
C MET A 102 -6.01 8.61 -8.92
N ASP A 103 -6.44 8.09 -10.07
CA ASP A 103 -6.63 8.85 -11.31
C ASP A 103 -7.71 9.94 -11.21
N LEU A 104 -8.66 9.81 -10.28
CA LEU A 104 -9.75 10.77 -10.10
C LEU A 104 -9.41 11.88 -9.10
N VAL A 105 -8.27 11.79 -8.40
CA VAL A 105 -7.87 12.78 -7.39
C VAL A 105 -7.82 14.20 -7.96
N GLN A 106 -7.32 14.37 -9.19
CA GLN A 106 -7.33 15.65 -9.90
C GLN A 106 -8.73 16.27 -10.03
N GLN A 107 -9.76 15.43 -10.16
CA GLN A 107 -11.15 15.88 -10.32
C GLN A 107 -11.78 16.26 -8.98
N TYR A 108 -11.25 15.75 -7.87
CA TYR A 108 -11.76 16.03 -6.53
C TYR A 108 -11.25 17.33 -5.93
N GLY A 109 -10.22 17.93 -6.55
CA GLY A 109 -9.61 19.18 -6.13
C GLY A 109 -8.23 18.98 -5.51
N LYS A 110 -7.68 20.06 -4.95
CA LYS A 110 -6.35 20.05 -4.36
C LYS A 110 -6.39 19.36 -2.99
N LEU A 111 -5.51 18.37 -2.79
CA LEU A 111 -5.27 17.76 -1.49
C LEU A 111 -4.55 18.74 -0.56
N ASP A 112 -4.84 18.67 0.74
CA ASP A 112 -4.19 19.51 1.75
C ASP A 112 -2.71 19.12 1.96
N PHE A 113 -2.37 17.85 1.69
CA PHE A 113 -1.04 17.27 1.87
C PHE A 113 -0.59 16.49 0.63
N ASN A 114 0.69 16.10 0.60
CA ASN A 114 1.23 15.22 -0.44
C ASN A 114 0.69 13.80 -0.30
N LEU A 115 0.80 13.00 -1.36
CA LEU A 115 0.29 11.64 -1.36
C LEU A 115 0.99 10.73 -0.32
N ASP A 116 2.28 10.97 -0.04
CA ASP A 116 3.04 10.22 0.98
C ASP A 116 2.39 10.33 2.37
N PHE A 117 1.84 11.50 2.72
CA PHE A 117 1.14 11.70 3.98
C PHE A 117 -0.06 10.75 4.12
N TYR A 118 -0.89 10.66 3.08
CA TYR A 118 -2.10 9.84 3.09
C TYR A 118 -1.83 8.33 3.02
N THR A 119 -0.59 7.93 2.79
CA THR A 119 -0.27 6.54 2.47
C THR A 119 0.65 5.90 3.48
N GLN A 120 1.58 6.70 4.03
CA GLN A 120 2.35 6.31 5.20
C GLN A 120 1.55 6.47 6.49
N VAL A 121 0.53 7.34 6.51
CA VAL A 121 -0.36 7.54 7.67
C VAL A 121 0.44 7.94 8.92
N GLN A 122 1.30 8.94 8.77
CA GLN A 122 2.16 9.47 9.83
C GLN A 122 1.87 10.96 10.04
N ASP A 123 2.14 11.44 11.26
CA ASP A 123 1.93 12.83 11.67
C ASP A 123 0.48 13.32 11.47
N LEU A 124 -0.51 12.45 11.75
CA LEU A 124 -1.94 12.70 11.61
C LEU A 124 -2.43 13.91 12.42
N GLY A 125 -1.64 14.38 13.39
CA GLY A 125 -1.86 15.66 14.06
C GLY A 125 -2.10 16.81 13.07
N PHE A 126 -1.42 16.83 11.92
CA PHE A 126 -1.61 17.85 10.88
C PHE A 126 -3.04 17.87 10.31
N LEU A 127 -3.71 16.71 10.20
CA LEU A 127 -5.12 16.65 9.79
C LEU A 127 -6.03 17.38 10.77
N VAL A 128 -5.78 17.22 12.07
CA VAL A 128 -6.57 17.88 13.11
C VAL A 128 -6.40 19.41 13.05
N HIS A 129 -5.23 19.88 12.63
CA HIS A 129 -5.00 21.29 12.35
C HIS A 129 -5.72 21.76 11.07
N ALA A 130 -5.68 20.96 10.00
CA ALA A 130 -6.32 21.24 8.72
C ALA A 130 -7.85 21.27 8.78
N MET A 131 -8.49 20.52 9.69
CA MET A 131 -9.95 20.54 9.87
C MET A 131 -10.57 21.93 10.16
N GLY A 132 -9.74 22.90 10.58
CA GLY A 132 -10.12 24.32 10.64
C GLY A 132 -11.17 24.69 11.69
N GLY A 133 -11.32 25.99 11.94
CA GLY A 133 -12.05 26.58 13.06
C GLY A 133 -13.58 26.56 13.00
N LYS A 134 -14.21 25.64 12.25
CA LYS A 134 -15.68 25.53 12.26
C LYS A 134 -16.15 25.20 13.69
N PRO A 135 -17.29 25.76 14.16
CA PRO A 135 -17.76 25.54 15.54
C PRO A 135 -17.89 24.07 15.92
N PHE A 136 -18.30 23.23 14.97
CA PHE A 136 -18.38 21.78 15.13
C PHE A 136 -17.01 21.12 15.27
N SER A 137 -16.07 21.44 14.38
CA SER A 137 -14.69 20.91 14.41
C SER A 137 -13.94 21.32 15.68
N GLN A 138 -14.18 22.54 16.20
CA GLN A 138 -13.59 22.99 17.47
C GLN A 138 -14.07 22.16 18.66
N LYS A 139 -15.37 21.80 18.69
CA LYS A 139 -15.96 21.00 19.77
C LYS A 139 -15.34 19.60 19.85
N PHE A 140 -15.11 18.96 18.70
CA PHE A 140 -14.64 17.56 18.62
C PHE A 140 -13.14 17.45 18.33
N ARG A 141 -12.38 18.54 18.46
CA ARG A 141 -10.94 18.55 18.18
C ARG A 141 -10.16 17.56 19.04
N LYS A 142 -10.44 17.53 20.34
CA LYS A 142 -9.79 16.58 21.28
C LYS A 142 -10.10 15.12 20.94
N LEU A 143 -11.34 14.84 20.51
CA LEU A 143 -11.73 13.50 20.08
C LEU A 143 -10.98 13.10 18.81
N SER A 144 -10.95 13.98 17.81
CA SER A 144 -10.27 13.71 16.54
C SER A 144 -8.78 13.50 16.73
N GLN A 145 -8.16 14.26 17.65
CA GLN A 145 -6.77 14.05 18.05
C GLN A 145 -6.57 12.67 18.70
N GLY A 146 -7.39 12.29 19.68
CA GLY A 146 -7.28 10.97 20.29
C GLY A 146 -7.50 9.82 19.30
N LEU A 147 -8.37 10.00 18.31
CA LEU A 147 -8.58 9.01 17.24
C LEU A 147 -7.33 8.89 16.33
N CYS A 148 -6.68 10.00 16.00
CA CYS A 148 -5.43 9.99 15.24
C CYS A 148 -4.30 9.31 16.04
N GLU A 149 -4.17 9.65 17.32
CA GLU A 149 -3.18 9.04 18.23
C GLU A 149 -3.35 7.51 18.30
N VAL A 150 -4.59 7.01 18.40
CA VAL A 150 -4.86 5.57 18.38
C VAL A 150 -4.41 4.92 17.07
N VAL A 151 -4.71 5.53 15.92
CA VAL A 151 -4.30 4.96 14.62
C VAL A 151 -2.77 4.89 14.50
N GLU A 152 -2.08 5.96 14.91
CA GLU A 152 -0.62 6.02 14.89
C GLU A 152 0.03 5.04 15.88
N GLU A 153 -0.53 4.88 17.08
CA GLU A 153 -0.01 3.98 18.11
C GLU A 153 -0.08 2.51 17.67
N TYR A 154 -1.14 2.11 16.96
CA TYR A 154 -1.19 0.77 16.37
C TYR A 154 -0.16 0.60 15.25
N GLY A 155 0.10 1.64 14.46
CA GLY A 155 1.11 1.63 13.38
C GLY A 155 0.86 0.58 12.29
N LEU A 156 -0.36 0.05 12.19
CA LEU A 156 -0.74 -1.01 11.24
C LEU A 156 -1.22 -0.47 9.89
N VAL A 157 -1.80 0.73 9.90
CA VAL A 157 -2.49 1.28 8.73
C VAL A 157 -1.48 1.94 7.81
N SER A 158 -1.31 1.40 6.62
CA SER A 158 -0.66 2.04 5.48
C SER A 158 -1.48 1.77 4.23
N PHE A 159 -1.28 2.54 3.17
CA PHE A 159 -1.98 2.36 1.91
C PHE A 159 -1.02 2.20 0.75
N MET A 160 -1.36 1.28 -0.16
CA MET A 160 -0.79 1.22 -1.49
C MET A 160 -1.65 2.03 -2.47
N PRO A 161 -1.09 2.89 -3.32
CA PRO A 161 -1.89 3.69 -4.23
C PRO A 161 -2.19 2.87 -5.49
N LEU A 162 -3.40 2.99 -6.02
CA LEU A 162 -3.83 2.19 -7.17
C LEU A 162 -4.55 3.04 -8.21
N THR A 163 -4.07 2.93 -9.44
CA THR A 163 -4.75 3.39 -10.64
C THR A 163 -4.96 2.19 -11.56
N VAL A 164 -6.21 1.80 -11.79
CA VAL A 164 -6.53 0.60 -12.60
C VAL A 164 -6.00 0.69 -14.03
N GLN A 165 -5.83 1.91 -14.55
CA GLN A 165 -5.25 2.17 -15.87
C GLN A 165 -3.72 2.01 -15.93
N ASP A 166 -3.04 2.06 -14.78
CA ASP A 166 -1.59 1.90 -14.71
C ASP A 166 -1.20 0.46 -14.38
N LYS A 167 -0.60 -0.21 -15.38
CA LYS A 167 -0.15 -1.60 -15.27
C LYS A 167 0.94 -1.79 -14.20
N ASN A 168 1.74 -0.77 -13.91
CA ASN A 168 2.80 -0.87 -12.91
C ASN A 168 2.21 -0.92 -11.50
N SER A 169 1.28 -0.01 -11.18
CA SER A 169 0.55 -0.05 -9.90
C SER A 169 -0.20 -1.36 -9.66
N MET A 170 -0.87 -1.89 -10.69
CA MET A 170 -1.55 -3.19 -10.63
C MET A 170 -0.57 -4.35 -10.37
N ARG A 171 0.58 -4.34 -11.05
CA ARG A 171 1.63 -5.37 -10.84
C ARG A 171 2.17 -5.34 -9.42
N GLN A 172 2.42 -4.16 -8.86
CA GLN A 172 2.90 -4.06 -7.49
C GLN A 172 1.89 -4.56 -6.46
N LEU A 173 0.60 -4.24 -6.66
CA LEU A 173 -0.46 -4.77 -5.80
C LEU A 173 -0.49 -6.30 -5.86
N MET A 174 -0.34 -6.90 -7.05
CA MET A 174 -0.24 -8.36 -7.18
C MET A 174 0.97 -8.92 -6.41
N VAL A 175 2.15 -8.32 -6.58
CA VAL A 175 3.36 -8.75 -5.86
C VAL A 175 3.18 -8.64 -4.35
N ALA A 176 2.60 -7.55 -3.86
CA ALA A 176 2.35 -7.36 -2.43
C ALA A 176 1.36 -8.38 -1.90
N THR A 177 0.30 -8.67 -2.66
CA THR A 177 -0.71 -9.70 -2.35
C THR A 177 -0.08 -11.09 -2.27
N ASP A 178 0.77 -11.45 -3.24
CA ASP A 178 1.46 -12.74 -3.29
C ASP A 178 2.57 -12.90 -2.24
N LYS A 179 3.14 -11.79 -1.79
CA LYS A 179 4.02 -11.79 -0.61
C LYS A 179 3.20 -12.03 0.67
N ALA A 180 2.09 -11.33 0.82
CA ALA A 180 1.26 -11.38 2.02
C ALA A 180 0.58 -12.75 2.23
N ASN A 181 0.11 -13.39 1.16
CA ASN A 181 -0.41 -14.76 1.21
C ASN A 181 0.71 -15.84 1.23
N GLY A 182 1.97 -15.44 1.07
CA GLY A 182 3.14 -16.31 1.10
C GLY A 182 3.35 -17.19 -0.14
N TYR A 183 2.66 -16.92 -1.26
CA TYR A 183 2.86 -17.61 -2.54
C TYR A 183 4.29 -17.44 -3.07
N CYS A 184 4.82 -16.21 -2.95
CA CYS A 184 6.21 -15.88 -3.29
C CYS A 184 7.26 -16.71 -2.54
N PHE A 185 6.94 -17.19 -1.33
CA PHE A 185 7.84 -18.00 -0.50
C PHE A 185 7.58 -19.50 -0.66
N ALA A 186 6.35 -19.90 -1.00
CA ALA A 186 6.03 -21.29 -1.33
C ALA A 186 6.80 -21.78 -2.57
N THR A 187 7.06 -20.85 -3.50
CA THR A 187 7.84 -21.09 -4.73
C THR A 187 9.36 -21.09 -4.51
N LEU A 188 9.89 -20.94 -3.28
CA LEU A 188 11.34 -21.09 -3.02
C LEU A 188 11.88 -22.52 -3.27
N ARG A 189 11.02 -23.47 -3.62
CA ARG A 189 11.41 -24.78 -4.18
C ARG A 189 11.42 -24.82 -5.73
N GLY A 190 11.19 -23.69 -6.40
CA GLY A 190 11.12 -23.50 -7.87
C GLY A 190 11.48 -22.06 -8.30
N HIS A 191 11.14 -21.67 -9.54
CA HIS A 191 11.31 -20.30 -10.06
C HIS A 191 10.14 -19.41 -9.60
N THR A 192 10.44 -18.27 -8.98
CA THR A 192 9.43 -17.24 -8.71
C THR A 192 9.07 -16.54 -10.03
N PRO A 193 7.78 -16.22 -10.29
CA PRO A 193 7.42 -15.45 -11.49
C PRO A 193 7.85 -13.98 -11.40
N TYR A 194 8.26 -13.54 -10.21
CA TYR A 194 8.67 -12.17 -9.92
C TYR A 194 10.19 -12.04 -9.85
N PRO A 195 10.75 -10.91 -10.34
CA PRO A 195 12.17 -10.63 -10.25
C PRO A 195 12.60 -10.48 -8.77
N PRO A 196 13.83 -10.89 -8.40
CA PRO A 196 14.32 -10.86 -7.01
C PRO A 196 14.23 -9.47 -6.35
N GLU A 197 14.40 -8.39 -7.11
CA GLU A 197 14.32 -7.00 -6.64
C GLU A 197 12.92 -6.66 -6.11
N MET A 198 11.89 -7.24 -6.72
CA MET A 198 10.51 -7.09 -6.26
C MET A 198 10.19 -7.94 -5.06
N LEU A 199 10.94 -9.01 -4.78
CA LEU A 199 10.67 -9.98 -3.72
C LEU A 199 11.40 -9.63 -2.43
N TYR A 200 12.72 -9.50 -2.53
CA TYR A 200 13.59 -9.14 -1.43
C TYR A 200 13.64 -7.63 -1.41
N GLY A 201 12.94 -7.03 -0.43
CA GLY A 201 12.98 -5.60 -0.14
C GLY A 201 14.40 -5.18 0.24
N SER A 202 15.27 -5.09 -0.76
CA SER A 202 16.52 -4.37 -0.74
C SER A 202 16.22 -2.90 -1.05
N ALA A 203 17.18 -2.01 -0.83
CA ALA A 203 17.00 -0.57 -1.04
C ALA A 203 16.34 -0.18 -2.38
N GLY A 204 16.39 -1.04 -3.41
CA GLY A 204 15.69 -0.87 -4.69
C GLY A 204 14.16 -1.02 -4.67
N ALA A 205 13.56 -1.76 -3.73
CA ALA A 205 12.09 -1.89 -3.64
C ALA A 205 11.46 -0.64 -2.99
N ALA A 206 12.14 -0.05 -2.00
CA ALA A 206 11.78 1.26 -1.46
C ALA A 206 11.94 2.36 -2.53
N MET A 207 12.88 2.20 -3.48
CA MET A 207 12.95 3.05 -4.66
C MET A 207 11.76 2.80 -5.60
N SER A 208 11.32 1.56 -5.84
CA SER A 208 10.17 1.31 -6.72
C SER A 208 8.84 1.84 -6.17
N ASP A 209 8.63 1.74 -4.86
CA ASP A 209 7.44 2.32 -4.23
C ASP A 209 7.53 3.85 -4.32
N ARG A 210 8.69 4.43 -3.97
CA ARG A 210 8.96 5.88 -4.10
C ARG A 210 8.82 6.40 -5.53
N ASP A 211 9.25 5.66 -6.53
CA ASP A 211 9.14 6.06 -7.94
C ASP A 211 7.68 6.08 -8.40
N ILE A 212 6.83 5.23 -7.83
CA ILE A 212 5.39 5.24 -8.09
C ILE A 212 4.69 6.33 -7.30
N TRP A 213 5.08 6.56 -6.04
CA TRP A 213 4.63 7.73 -5.27
C TRP A 213 4.92 9.01 -6.04
N LEU A 214 6.17 9.23 -6.45
CA LEU A 214 6.57 10.37 -7.26
C LEU A 214 5.85 10.40 -8.60
N GLY A 215 5.79 9.28 -9.33
CA GLY A 215 5.10 9.22 -10.62
C GLY A 215 3.61 9.53 -10.51
N MET A 216 2.94 9.10 -9.45
CA MET A 216 1.53 9.41 -9.20
C MET A 216 1.34 10.84 -8.70
N GLN A 217 2.24 11.34 -7.84
CA GLN A 217 2.23 12.72 -7.38
C GLN A 217 2.43 13.69 -8.56
N GLU A 218 3.45 13.48 -9.39
CA GLU A 218 3.71 14.29 -10.59
C GLU A 218 2.53 14.24 -11.56
N LYS A 219 2.00 13.03 -11.81
CA LYS A 219 0.96 12.82 -12.82
C LYS A 219 -0.43 13.27 -12.37
N TYR A 220 -0.74 13.16 -11.08
CA TYR A 220 -2.10 13.32 -10.54
C TYR A 220 -2.26 14.40 -9.47
N VAL A 221 -1.18 15.00 -8.96
CA VAL A 221 -1.26 16.02 -7.89
C VAL A 221 -0.56 17.32 -8.28
N ASP A 222 0.62 17.25 -8.93
CA ASP A 222 1.46 18.41 -9.21
C ASP A 222 1.16 19.11 -10.56
N GLY A 223 0.05 18.74 -11.22
CA GLY A 223 -0.37 19.27 -12.51
C GLY A 223 -0.57 20.80 -12.60
N GLU A 224 -0.55 21.52 -11.47
CA GLU A 224 -0.35 22.98 -11.39
C GLU A 224 0.31 23.35 -10.05
N VAL A 225 1.63 23.12 -9.92
CA VAL A 225 2.41 23.78 -8.85
C VAL A 225 2.67 25.23 -9.28
N VAL A 226 1.70 26.12 -9.04
CA VAL A 226 2.08 27.50 -8.66
C VAL A 226 2.59 27.38 -7.24
N GLU A 227 3.90 27.54 -7.07
CA GLU A 227 4.54 27.59 -5.76
C GLU A 227 3.79 28.59 -4.87
N ALA A 228 3.04 28.10 -3.90
CA ALA A 228 2.61 28.91 -2.78
C ALA A 228 3.80 29.04 -1.83
N SER A 229 4.80 29.81 -2.27
CA SER A 229 5.81 30.38 -1.37
C SER A 229 5.08 31.32 -0.40
N GLY A 230 4.85 30.90 0.83
CA GLY A 230 4.20 31.74 1.83
C GLY A 230 4.04 31.05 3.17
N LEU A 231 5.10 31.05 3.97
CA LEU A 231 4.97 30.90 5.43
C LEU A 231 3.98 31.97 5.95
N PRO A 232 3.04 31.66 6.86
CA PRO A 232 2.21 32.67 7.49
C PRO A 232 3.08 33.68 8.27
N PRO A 233 2.80 34.99 8.21
CA PRO A 233 3.61 35.99 8.89
C PRO A 233 3.45 35.85 10.41
N GLY A 234 4.54 35.51 11.11
CA GLY A 234 4.56 35.51 12.59
C GLY A 234 5.41 34.45 13.28
N VAL A 235 6.09 33.54 12.57
CA VAL A 235 6.98 32.55 13.19
C VAL A 235 8.43 32.94 12.90
N SER A 236 9.14 33.44 13.93
CA SER A 236 10.59 33.65 13.86
C SER A 236 11.32 32.32 13.69
N GLU A 237 12.23 32.25 12.73
CA GLU A 237 13.11 31.09 12.51
C GLU A 237 13.81 30.66 13.82
N PRO A 238 13.92 29.36 14.12
CA PRO A 238 14.80 28.90 15.17
C PRO A 238 16.25 29.13 14.73
N ALA A 239 17.03 29.76 15.61
CA ALA A 239 18.43 30.09 15.39
C ALA A 239 19.27 28.87 14.98
N ALA A 240 20.12 29.06 13.97
CA ALA A 240 21.05 28.05 13.46
C ALA A 240 21.88 27.39 14.58
N PRO A 241 22.11 26.06 14.53
CA PRO A 241 22.96 25.40 15.50
C PRO A 241 24.43 25.84 15.32
N LEU A 242 25.08 26.13 16.46
CA LEU A 242 26.48 26.52 16.57
C LEU A 242 27.42 25.45 15.97
N PRO A 243 28.58 25.85 15.41
CA PRO A 243 29.52 24.91 14.81
C PRO A 243 30.23 24.09 15.90
N THR A 244 30.12 22.77 15.84
CA THR A 244 30.91 21.85 16.69
C THR A 244 32.31 21.66 16.10
N PRO A 245 33.36 21.50 16.93
CA PRO A 245 34.75 21.66 16.51
C PRO A 245 35.32 20.43 15.79
N LEU A 246 36.21 20.72 14.84
CA LEU A 246 37.07 19.78 14.11
C LEU A 246 37.86 18.85 15.04
N LEU A 247 37.61 17.54 14.95
CA LEU A 247 38.54 16.52 15.41
C LEU A 247 39.34 16.01 14.19
N ALA A 248 40.55 16.52 14.05
CA ALA A 248 41.56 15.96 13.15
C ALA A 248 42.07 14.64 13.74
N ALA A 249 41.96 13.54 12.98
CA ALA A 249 42.81 12.37 13.14
C ALA A 249 43.03 11.73 11.77
N ALA A 250 44.30 11.76 11.37
CA ALA A 250 44.81 11.25 10.11
C ALA A 250 44.94 9.72 10.11
N ALA A 251 44.78 9.13 8.91
CA ALA A 251 45.76 8.26 8.25
C ALA A 251 45.09 7.06 7.54
N GLY A 252 45.39 6.89 6.25
CA GLY A 252 45.06 5.66 5.52
C GLY A 252 44.97 5.81 4.00
N ARG A 253 46.08 6.13 3.34
CA ARG A 253 46.25 6.07 1.87
C ARG A 253 46.02 4.65 1.35
N ALA A 254 45.14 4.49 0.36
CA ALA A 254 45.24 3.59 -0.81
C ALA A 254 43.97 3.82 -1.65
N GLY A 255 43.99 4.39 -2.84
CA GLY A 255 44.54 3.80 -4.06
C GLY A 255 43.39 3.63 -5.08
N ARG A 256 43.08 4.69 -5.84
CA ARG A 256 42.16 4.66 -6.99
C ARG A 256 42.69 3.69 -8.05
N LYS A 257 41.86 2.74 -8.50
CA LYS A 257 41.86 2.22 -9.87
C LYS A 257 40.43 1.89 -10.29
N THR A 258 39.86 2.77 -11.10
CA THR A 258 38.77 2.48 -12.05
C THR A 258 39.35 1.80 -13.28
N LEU A 259 38.61 0.85 -13.89
CA LEU A 259 38.65 0.35 -15.28
C LEU A 259 37.84 -0.98 -15.35
N PRO A 260 37.32 -1.43 -16.51
CA PRO A 260 36.19 -0.88 -17.27
C PRO A 260 35.07 -1.93 -17.52
N TYR A 261 33.89 -1.46 -17.94
CA TYR A 261 32.83 -2.29 -18.53
C TYR A 261 33.30 -2.88 -19.87
N VAL A 262 33.16 -4.19 -20.05
CA VAL A 262 33.31 -4.88 -21.34
C VAL A 262 31.91 -5.08 -21.92
N VAL A 263 31.71 -4.52 -23.11
CA VAL A 263 30.56 -4.79 -23.99
C VAL A 263 31.05 -5.81 -25.01
N GLU A 264 30.60 -7.06 -24.90
CA GLU A 264 30.73 -8.04 -25.99
C GLU A 264 29.40 -8.07 -26.76
N GLY A 265 29.47 -7.57 -27.99
CA GLY A 265 28.55 -7.93 -29.05
C GLY A 265 29.13 -9.11 -29.83
N LEU A 266 28.27 -10.06 -30.20
CA LEU A 266 28.53 -11.01 -31.27
C LEU A 266 27.31 -10.97 -32.21
N ALA A 267 27.61 -10.55 -33.43
CA ALA A 267 26.71 -10.49 -34.57
C ALA A 267 26.61 -11.86 -35.25
N GLU A 268 25.48 -12.03 -35.94
CA GLU A 268 25.24 -12.81 -37.16
C GLU A 268 25.76 -14.25 -37.26
N GLU A 269 24.83 -15.20 -37.44
CA GLU A 269 24.85 -16.05 -38.62
C GLU A 269 23.43 -16.16 -39.21
N VAL A 270 23.36 -15.77 -40.48
CA VAL A 270 22.25 -15.92 -41.42
C VAL A 270 22.47 -17.27 -42.10
N GLU A 271 21.51 -18.19 -42.02
CA GLU A 271 21.44 -19.32 -42.94
C GLU A 271 20.13 -19.23 -43.73
N SER A 272 20.32 -18.93 -45.00
CA SER A 272 19.39 -19.00 -46.10
C SER A 272 19.04 -20.45 -46.44
N ASP A 273 17.77 -20.75 -46.64
CA ASP A 273 17.38 -21.86 -47.54
C ASP A 273 16.12 -21.46 -48.31
N ASP A 274 16.36 -20.89 -49.50
CA ASP A 274 15.41 -20.80 -50.61
C ASP A 274 15.57 -22.06 -51.45
N GLY A 275 14.48 -22.80 -51.72
CA GLY A 275 14.61 -24.06 -52.45
C GLY A 275 13.34 -24.78 -52.89
N CYS A 276 12.44 -24.08 -53.60
CA CYS A 276 11.71 -24.53 -54.80
C CYS A 276 11.00 -25.91 -54.84
N GLY A 277 9.70 -25.91 -55.10
CA GLY A 277 8.93 -27.08 -55.55
C GLY A 277 7.42 -26.92 -55.45
#